data_AF-A0A954LI43-F1
#
_entry.id   AF-A0A954LI43-F1
#
_cell.length_a   1.000
_cell.length_b   1.000
_cell.length_c   1.000
_cell.angle_alpha   90.00
_cell.angle_beta   90.00
_cell.angle_gamma   90.00
#
_symmetry.space_group_name_H-M   'P 1'
#
loop_
_entity.id
_entity.type
_entity.pdbx_description
1 polymer ?
#
loop_
_entity_poly.entity_id
_entity_poly.type
_entity_poly.pdbx_seq_one_letter_code
_entity_poly.pdbx_strand_id
1 'polypeptide(L)'
;MLSRRESWCLLGSVWGASLLFLMGLTLADPDLWGHTLYGIRAIDRGILTERSDPFSYTADGAAWVNHEWLTEWQFGWLWTHIGNRGLVAWRNAWVLALWLVVACSFWKHRCGLGAGLLILVLAAECLSDFVVFVRPQLATFGLFALHLWLLRQVWDNPKNRWGWVLPPLMSLWVNLHGGFLAGLGVQAVFLVASAFGLRQPIGWQRLQLFAGVFLCSSLATLLNPWGWGLHEMLWHHLWTP
;
A
#
# COMPACT_ATOMS: atom_id res chain seq x y z
N MET A 1 10.99 -35.40 12.23
CA MET A 1 10.83 -33.93 12.32
C MET A 1 11.73 -33.30 11.29
N LEU A 2 11.22 -32.37 10.48
CA LEU A 2 12.05 -31.65 9.51
C LEU A 2 13.09 -30.81 10.26
N SER A 3 14.32 -30.79 9.75
CA SER A 3 15.32 -29.83 10.18
C SER A 3 14.86 -28.40 9.87
N ARG A 4 15.46 -27.44 10.55
CA ARG A 4 15.18 -26.02 10.33
C ARG A 4 15.48 -25.62 8.89
N ARG A 5 16.59 -26.11 8.33
CA ARG A 5 16.98 -25.83 6.95
C ARG A 5 15.93 -26.35 5.95
N GLU A 6 15.47 -27.59 6.14
CA GLU A 6 14.42 -28.17 5.29
C GLU A 6 13.11 -27.38 5.38
N SER A 7 12.74 -26.93 6.59
CA SER A 7 11.54 -26.10 6.78
C SER A 7 11.62 -24.77 6.02
N TRP A 8 12.78 -24.12 6.01
CA TRP A 8 12.99 -22.88 5.24
C TRP A 8 13.00 -23.10 3.74
N CYS A 9 13.64 -24.18 3.28
CA CYS A 9 13.64 -24.54 1.86
C CYS A 9 12.21 -24.82 1.38
N LEU A 10 11.42 -25.59 2.14
CA LEU A 10 10.03 -25.88 1.80
C LEU A 10 9.17 -24.62 1.81
N LEU A 11 9.26 -23.80 2.85
CA LEU A 11 8.50 -22.55 2.92
C LEU A 11 8.84 -21.62 1.75
N GLY A 12 10.14 -21.45 1.45
CA GLY A 12 10.61 -20.66 0.31
C GLY A 12 10.11 -21.19 -1.03
N SER A 13 10.15 -22.50 -1.25
CA SER A 13 9.63 -23.13 -2.48
C SER A 13 8.12 -22.96 -2.64
N VAL A 14 7.35 -23.16 -1.57
CA VAL A 14 5.89 -22.97 -1.60
C VAL A 14 5.54 -21.51 -1.90
N TRP A 15 6.15 -20.57 -1.17
CA TRP A 15 5.93 -19.14 -1.38
C TRP A 15 6.37 -18.68 -2.77
N GLY A 16 7.48 -19.20 -3.28
CA GLY A 16 7.97 -18.92 -4.63
C GLY A 16 7.05 -19.47 -5.72
N ALA A 17 6.56 -20.70 -5.57
CA ALA A 17 5.60 -21.29 -6.50
C ALA A 17 4.27 -20.53 -6.49
N SER A 18 3.75 -20.16 -5.31
CA SER A 18 2.55 -19.33 -5.19
C SER A 18 2.73 -17.97 -5.86
N LEU A 19 3.88 -17.30 -5.67
CA LEU A 19 4.17 -16.04 -6.32
C LEU A 19 4.18 -16.18 -7.85
N LEU A 20 4.88 -17.19 -8.39
CA LEU A 20 4.95 -17.44 -9.82
C LEU A 20 3.57 -17.74 -10.42
N PHE A 21 2.74 -18.52 -9.72
CA PHE A 21 1.36 -18.78 -10.11
C PHE A 21 0.53 -17.48 -10.18
N LEU A 22 0.57 -16.66 -9.13
CA LEU A 22 -0.15 -15.39 -9.08
C LEU A 22 0.33 -14.40 -10.15
N MET A 23 1.64 -14.35 -10.42
CA MET A 23 2.20 -13.50 -11.47
C MET A 23 1.73 -13.90 -12.88
N GLY A 24 1.40 -15.18 -13.08
CA GLY A 24 0.89 -15.72 -14.34
C GLY A 24 -0.64 -15.62 -14.48
N LEU A 25 -1.38 -15.54 -13.37
CA LEU A 25 -2.83 -15.44 -13.38
C LEU A 25 -3.28 -13.98 -13.45
N THR A 26 -3.92 -13.61 -14.55
CA THR A 26 -4.48 -12.26 -14.75
C THR A 26 -5.92 -12.38 -15.17
N LEU A 27 -6.82 -11.73 -14.43
CA LEU A 27 -8.23 -11.63 -14.78
C LEU A 27 -8.56 -10.22 -15.26
N ALA A 28 -9.57 -10.11 -16.11
CA ALA A 28 -10.07 -8.83 -16.59
C ALA A 28 -10.84 -8.13 -15.46
N ASP A 29 -10.44 -6.90 -15.17
CA ASP A 29 -11.06 -6.06 -14.15
C ASP A 29 -12.06 -5.08 -14.79
N PRO A 30 -13.26 -4.93 -14.22
CA PRO A 30 -14.28 -4.03 -14.77
C PRO A 30 -13.95 -2.54 -14.61
N ASP A 31 -13.04 -2.14 -13.72
CA ASP A 31 -12.71 -0.74 -13.43
C ASP A 31 -11.41 -0.31 -14.13
N LEU A 32 -10.56 -1.26 -14.56
CA LEU A 32 -9.27 -1.00 -15.20
C LEU A 32 -9.37 -0.08 -16.44
N TRP A 33 -10.44 -0.18 -17.21
CA TRP A 33 -10.63 0.72 -18.37
C TRP A 33 -10.71 2.18 -17.90
N GLY A 34 -11.43 2.46 -16.80
CA GLY A 34 -11.60 3.80 -16.24
C GLY A 34 -10.28 4.36 -15.76
N HIS A 35 -9.58 3.61 -14.89
CA HIS A 35 -8.26 3.98 -14.39
C HIS A 35 -7.26 4.29 -15.52
N THR A 36 -7.30 3.49 -16.59
CA THR A 36 -6.42 3.69 -17.75
C THR A 36 -6.80 4.95 -18.53
N LEU A 37 -8.08 5.17 -18.78
CA LEU A 37 -8.56 6.34 -19.53
C LEU A 37 -8.36 7.66 -18.77
N TYR A 38 -8.58 7.69 -17.45
CA TYR A 38 -8.28 8.88 -16.64
C TYR A 38 -6.81 9.29 -16.79
N GLY A 39 -5.90 8.32 -16.74
CA GLY A 39 -4.47 8.54 -16.97
C GLY A 39 -4.14 9.07 -18.35
N ILE A 40 -4.69 8.46 -19.42
CA ILE A 40 -4.47 8.91 -20.81
C ILE A 40 -4.92 10.36 -20.97
N ARG A 41 -6.10 10.70 -20.47
CA ARG A 41 -6.65 12.05 -20.59
C ARG A 41 -5.82 13.08 -19.83
N ALA A 42 -5.32 12.73 -18.64
CA ALA A 42 -4.42 13.60 -17.89
C ALA A 42 -3.14 13.88 -18.69
N ILE A 43 -2.53 12.83 -19.26
CA ILE A 43 -1.32 12.93 -20.10
C ILE A 43 -1.58 13.79 -21.34
N ASP A 44 -2.62 13.49 -22.11
CA ASP A 44 -2.95 14.20 -23.36
C ASP A 44 -3.20 15.70 -23.14
N ARG A 45 -3.74 16.06 -21.98
CA ARG A 45 -4.02 17.46 -21.60
C ARG A 45 -2.85 18.15 -20.92
N GLY A 46 -1.76 17.45 -20.61
CA GLY A 46 -0.62 18.01 -19.89
C GLY A 46 -0.94 18.42 -18.45
N ILE A 47 -1.90 17.74 -17.81
CA ILE A 47 -2.30 17.98 -16.41
C ILE A 47 -1.99 16.74 -15.56
N LEU A 48 -1.96 16.91 -14.23
CA LEU A 48 -1.80 15.76 -13.33
C LEU A 48 -3.07 14.91 -13.24
N THR A 49 -4.23 15.57 -13.22
CA THR A 49 -5.53 14.95 -12.95
C THR A 49 -6.66 15.93 -13.29
N GLU A 50 -7.83 15.41 -13.67
CA GLU A 50 -9.03 16.22 -13.89
C GLU A 50 -9.68 16.60 -12.56
N ARG A 51 -10.39 17.74 -12.54
CA ARG A 51 -11.10 18.25 -11.34
C ARG A 51 -12.56 17.80 -11.25
N SER A 52 -13.06 17.16 -12.30
CA SER A 52 -14.41 16.62 -12.43
C SER A 52 -14.33 15.25 -13.08
N ASP A 53 -15.28 14.37 -12.80
CA ASP A 53 -15.34 13.04 -13.42
C ASP A 53 -15.92 13.15 -14.85
N PRO A 54 -15.12 12.93 -15.92
CA PRO A 54 -15.60 13.01 -17.31
C PRO A 54 -16.48 11.84 -17.74
N PHE A 55 -16.59 10.77 -16.94
CA PHE A 55 -17.35 9.56 -17.29
C PHE A 55 -18.59 9.35 -16.41
N SER A 56 -18.83 10.21 -15.42
CA SER A 56 -20.04 10.14 -14.60
C SER A 56 -21.28 10.53 -15.41
N TYR A 57 -22.20 9.58 -15.58
CA TYR A 57 -23.46 9.82 -16.29
C TYR A 57 -24.45 10.67 -15.46
N THR A 58 -24.51 10.47 -14.15
CA THR A 58 -25.52 11.09 -13.27
C THR A 58 -25.03 12.36 -12.58
N ALA A 59 -23.72 12.59 -12.54
CA ALA A 59 -23.10 13.73 -11.87
C ALA A 59 -22.13 14.47 -12.81
N ASP A 60 -22.59 14.75 -14.03
CA ASP A 60 -21.80 15.47 -15.03
C ASP A 60 -21.33 16.82 -14.48
N GLY A 61 -20.03 17.10 -14.66
CA GLY A 61 -19.37 18.31 -14.17
C GLY A 61 -19.21 18.42 -12.65
N ALA A 62 -19.61 17.41 -11.86
CA ALA A 62 -19.43 17.42 -10.41
C ALA A 62 -17.94 17.42 -10.05
N ALA A 63 -17.60 18.13 -8.97
CA ALA A 63 -16.23 18.14 -8.45
C ALA A 63 -15.81 16.73 -8.03
N TRP A 64 -14.64 16.30 -8.49
CA TRP A 64 -14.09 14.99 -8.21
C TRP A 64 -12.67 15.13 -7.67
N VAL A 65 -12.42 14.42 -6.57
CA VAL A 65 -11.09 14.29 -5.99
C VAL A 65 -10.57 12.89 -6.28
N ASN A 66 -9.71 12.80 -7.29
CA ASN A 66 -9.15 11.55 -7.74
C ASN A 66 -8.03 11.08 -6.79
N HIS A 67 -8.38 10.20 -5.86
CA HIS A 67 -7.45 9.69 -4.85
C HIS A 67 -6.49 8.61 -5.37
N GLU A 68 -6.49 8.31 -6.68
CA GLU A 68 -5.66 7.28 -7.33
C GLU A 68 -4.84 7.85 -8.49
N TRP A 69 -4.82 9.17 -8.65
CA TRP A 69 -4.37 9.85 -9.87
C TRP A 69 -2.96 9.45 -10.35
N LEU A 70 -1.99 9.25 -9.46
CA LEU A 70 -0.63 8.94 -9.87
C LEU A 70 -0.56 7.50 -10.40
N THR A 71 -1.35 6.59 -9.85
CA THR A 71 -1.47 5.23 -10.35
C THR A 71 -2.15 5.23 -11.71
N GLU A 72 -3.25 5.98 -11.86
CA GLU A 72 -3.95 6.11 -13.13
C GLU A 72 -3.07 6.74 -14.21
N TRP A 73 -2.32 7.79 -13.86
CA TRP A 73 -1.32 8.38 -14.75
C TRP A 73 -0.29 7.34 -15.22
N GLN A 74 0.22 6.50 -14.31
CA GLN A 74 1.11 5.39 -14.68
C GLN A 74 0.40 4.39 -15.61
N PHE A 75 -0.87 4.07 -15.37
CA PHE A 75 -1.63 3.15 -16.22
C PHE A 75 -1.80 3.70 -17.63
N GLY A 76 -2.20 4.96 -17.77
CA GLY A 76 -2.31 5.62 -19.06
C GLY A 76 -0.99 5.65 -19.82
N TRP A 77 0.12 5.96 -19.12
CA TRP A 77 1.45 5.94 -19.72
C TRP A 77 1.87 4.52 -20.17
N LEU A 78 1.71 3.53 -19.29
CA LEU A 78 2.06 2.14 -19.58
C LEU A 78 1.22 1.58 -20.73
N TRP A 79 -0.07 1.90 -20.77
CA TRP A 79 -0.97 1.48 -21.83
C TRP A 79 -0.54 2.03 -23.19
N THR A 80 -0.28 3.34 -23.26
CA THR A 80 0.08 4.02 -24.52
C THR A 80 1.44 3.59 -25.09
N HIS A 81 2.36 3.12 -24.24
CA HIS A 81 3.72 2.75 -24.66
C HIS A 81 3.96 1.23 -24.76
N ILE A 82 3.34 0.44 -23.88
CA ILE A 82 3.64 -0.99 -23.67
C ILE A 82 2.36 -1.86 -23.71
N GLY A 83 1.18 -1.24 -23.63
CA GLY A 83 -0.11 -1.92 -23.59
C GLY A 83 -0.28 -2.80 -22.34
N ASN A 84 -1.02 -3.89 -22.49
CA ASN A 84 -1.32 -4.85 -21.41
C ASN A 84 -0.07 -5.35 -20.66
N ARG A 85 1.06 -5.51 -21.36
CA ARG A 85 2.30 -5.99 -20.75
C ARG A 85 2.82 -5.02 -19.69
N GLY A 86 2.69 -3.71 -19.92
CA GLY A 86 3.08 -2.68 -18.95
C GLY A 86 2.21 -2.72 -17.70
N LEU A 87 0.89 -2.83 -17.87
CA LEU A 87 -0.08 -2.92 -16.78
C LEU A 87 0.12 -4.18 -15.92
N VAL A 88 0.34 -5.34 -16.56
CA VAL A 88 0.66 -6.60 -15.89
C VAL A 88 2.00 -6.51 -15.16
N ALA A 89 3.01 -5.87 -15.77
CA ALA A 89 4.31 -5.67 -15.12
C ALA A 89 4.19 -4.78 -13.88
N TRP A 90 3.41 -3.70 -13.94
CA TRP A 90 3.15 -2.83 -12.80
C TRP A 90 2.50 -3.59 -11.64
N ARG A 91 1.46 -4.39 -11.94
CA ARG A 91 0.79 -5.24 -10.95
C ARG A 91 1.78 -6.22 -10.31
N ASN A 92 2.52 -6.94 -11.14
CA ASN A 92 3.49 -7.94 -10.69
C ASN A 92 4.63 -7.31 -9.86
N ALA A 93 5.02 -6.06 -10.14
CA ALA A 93 5.99 -5.34 -9.34
C ALA A 93 5.49 -5.10 -7.91
N TRP A 94 4.24 -4.69 -7.74
CA TRP A 94 3.65 -4.48 -6.40
C TRP A 94 3.41 -5.79 -5.64
N VAL A 95 2.97 -6.84 -6.32
CA VAL A 95 2.85 -8.18 -5.73
C VAL A 95 4.22 -8.69 -5.27
N LEU A 96 5.26 -8.50 -6.08
CA LEU A 96 6.63 -8.85 -5.71
C LEU A 96 7.12 -8.02 -4.51
N ALA A 97 6.87 -6.71 -4.50
CA ALA A 97 7.26 -5.83 -3.40
C ALA A 97 6.62 -6.27 -2.08
N LEU A 98 5.31 -6.56 -2.08
CA LEU A 98 4.61 -7.14 -0.94
C LEU A 98 5.26 -8.45 -0.49
N TRP A 99 5.48 -9.38 -1.43
CA TRP A 99 6.10 -10.67 -1.15
C TRP A 99 7.49 -10.53 -0.51
N LEU A 100 8.33 -9.64 -1.03
CA LEU A 100 9.68 -9.39 -0.52
C LEU A 100 9.66 -8.88 0.92
N VAL A 101 8.75 -7.97 1.26
CA VAL A 101 8.61 -7.46 2.64
C VAL A 101 8.20 -8.58 3.59
N VAL A 102 7.23 -9.41 3.20
CA VAL A 102 6.76 -10.53 4.03
C VAL A 102 7.86 -11.57 4.20
N ALA A 103 8.57 -11.92 3.12
CA ALA A 103 9.71 -12.82 3.17
C ALA A 103 10.83 -12.30 4.09
N CYS A 104 11.16 -11.01 4.00
CA CYS A 104 12.12 -10.36 4.89
C CYS A 104 11.66 -10.40 6.36
N SER A 105 10.38 -10.16 6.61
CA SER A 105 9.78 -10.24 7.95
C SER A 105 9.91 -11.65 8.52
N PHE A 106 9.58 -12.67 7.74
CA PHE A 106 9.66 -14.07 8.17
C PHE A 106 11.09 -14.47 8.49
N TRP A 107 12.02 -14.16 7.59
CA TRP A 107 13.44 -14.43 7.79
C TRP A 107 13.94 -13.80 9.10
N LYS A 108 13.63 -12.51 9.31
CA LYS A 108 14.07 -11.75 10.49
C LYS A 108 13.49 -12.33 11.79
N HIS A 109 12.20 -12.65 11.80
CA HIS A 109 11.50 -13.13 13.00
C HIS A 109 11.57 -14.65 13.20
N ARG A 110 12.28 -15.35 12.32
CA ARG A 110 12.51 -16.80 12.38
C ARG A 110 11.19 -17.60 12.46
N CYS A 111 10.19 -17.18 11.68
CA CYS A 111 8.87 -17.80 11.66
C CYS A 111 8.96 -19.32 11.38
N GLY A 112 8.17 -20.11 12.11
CA GLY A 112 8.05 -21.55 11.88
C GLY A 112 7.21 -21.86 10.65
N LEU A 113 7.36 -23.08 10.12
CA LEU A 113 6.64 -23.55 8.92
C LEU A 113 5.11 -23.37 9.02
N GLY A 114 4.51 -23.77 10.14
CA GLY A 114 3.06 -23.67 10.35
C GLY A 114 2.54 -22.23 10.32
N ALA A 115 3.23 -21.30 10.98
CA ALA A 115 2.87 -19.88 10.94
C ALA A 115 3.04 -19.28 9.54
N GLY A 116 4.11 -19.67 8.83
CA GLY A 116 4.34 -19.22 7.46
C GLY A 116 3.28 -19.73 6.48
N LEU A 117 2.83 -20.98 6.62
CA LEU A 117 1.74 -21.54 5.81
C LEU A 117 0.39 -20.91 6.15
N LEU A 118 0.09 -20.71 7.44
CA LEU A 118 -1.16 -20.07 7.87
C LEU A 118 -1.28 -18.65 7.29
N ILE A 119 -0.21 -17.85 7.39
CA ILE A 119 -0.19 -16.49 6.83
C ILE A 119 -0.34 -16.54 5.31
N LEU A 120 0.28 -17.51 4.62
CA LEU A 120 0.12 -17.66 3.17
C LEU A 120 -1.35 -17.93 2.81
N VAL A 121 -2.02 -18.84 3.53
CA VAL A 121 -3.43 -19.16 3.30
C VAL A 121 -4.33 -17.96 3.58
N LEU A 122 -4.16 -17.29 4.72
CA LEU A 122 -4.95 -16.11 5.06
C LEU A 122 -4.71 -14.96 4.08
N ALA A 123 -3.47 -14.74 3.66
CA ALA A 123 -3.14 -13.72 2.67
C ALA A 123 -3.73 -14.07 1.30
N ALA A 124 -3.67 -15.34 0.88
CA ALA A 124 -4.29 -15.78 -0.37
C ALA A 124 -5.81 -15.55 -0.35
N GLU A 125 -6.48 -15.85 0.76
CA GLU A 125 -7.92 -15.62 0.92
C GLU A 125 -8.26 -14.13 0.91
N CYS A 126 -7.55 -13.31 1.70
CA CYS A 126 -7.88 -11.88 1.79
C CYS A 126 -7.51 -11.07 0.54
N LEU A 127 -6.56 -11.57 -0.28
CA LEU A 127 -6.00 -10.82 -1.40
C LEU A 127 -6.37 -11.40 -2.77
N SER A 128 -7.03 -12.56 -2.83
CA SER A 128 -7.43 -13.25 -4.07
C SER A 128 -8.15 -12.31 -5.03
N ASP A 129 -9.09 -11.51 -4.53
CA ASP A 129 -9.91 -10.57 -5.29
C ASP A 129 -9.17 -9.28 -5.68
N PHE A 130 -7.87 -9.17 -5.40
CA PHE A 130 -7.07 -7.99 -5.73
C PHE A 130 -5.82 -8.34 -6.54
N VAL A 131 -5.10 -9.40 -6.18
CA VAL A 131 -3.78 -9.71 -6.77
C VAL A 131 -3.86 -10.24 -8.20
N VAL A 132 -5.02 -10.72 -8.62
CA VAL A 132 -5.26 -11.20 -10.00
C VAL A 132 -5.65 -10.08 -10.96
N PHE A 133 -6.01 -8.90 -10.45
CA PHE A 133 -6.42 -7.73 -11.22
C PHE A 133 -5.34 -6.66 -11.25
N VAL A 134 -5.37 -5.77 -12.25
CA VAL A 134 -4.53 -4.57 -12.26
C VAL A 134 -5.29 -3.46 -11.55
N ARG A 135 -4.99 -3.26 -10.27
CA ARG A 135 -5.77 -2.38 -9.37
C ARG A 135 -4.86 -1.45 -8.55
N PRO A 136 -5.20 -0.15 -8.40
CA PRO A 136 -4.42 0.77 -7.57
C PRO A 136 -4.22 0.32 -6.12
N GLN A 137 -5.18 -0.46 -5.59
CA GLN A 137 -5.15 -1.05 -4.25
C GLN A 137 -3.87 -1.88 -3.98
N LEU A 138 -3.21 -2.43 -5.01
CA LEU A 138 -1.98 -3.20 -4.85
C LEU A 138 -0.82 -2.37 -4.31
N ALA A 139 -0.75 -1.09 -4.69
CA ALA A 139 0.21 -0.16 -4.09
C ALA A 139 -0.02 -0.02 -2.59
N THR A 140 -1.27 0.01 -2.15
CA THR A 140 -1.63 0.05 -0.72
C THR A 140 -1.14 -1.17 0.03
N PHE A 141 -1.32 -2.38 -0.50
CA PHE A 141 -0.86 -3.58 0.20
C PHE A 141 0.67 -3.61 0.33
N GLY A 142 1.40 -3.30 -0.74
CA GLY A 142 2.86 -3.25 -0.72
C GLY A 142 3.38 -2.18 0.25
N LEU A 143 2.85 -0.96 0.16
CA LEU A 143 3.25 0.15 1.00
C LEU A 143 2.88 -0.08 2.46
N PHE A 144 1.69 -0.60 2.75
CA PHE A 144 1.25 -0.91 4.12
C PHE A 144 2.09 -2.01 4.76
N ALA A 145 2.41 -3.08 4.02
CA ALA A 145 3.30 -4.12 4.53
C ALA A 145 4.68 -3.56 4.88
N LEU A 146 5.26 -2.72 4.01
CA LEU A 146 6.52 -2.03 4.29
C LEU A 146 6.39 -1.10 5.50
N HIS A 147 5.26 -0.39 5.61
CA HIS A 147 4.93 0.49 6.72
C HIS A 147 4.97 -0.25 8.06
N LEU A 148 4.27 -1.38 8.15
CA LEU A 148 4.24 -2.24 9.34
C LEU A 148 5.63 -2.78 9.67
N TRP A 149 6.37 -3.23 8.66
CA TRP A 149 7.72 -3.75 8.86
C TRP A 149 8.64 -2.68 9.46
N LEU A 150 8.63 -1.46 8.93
CA LEU A 150 9.40 -0.32 9.44
C LEU A 150 8.99 0.07 10.86
N LEU A 151 7.68 0.22 11.12
CA LEU A 151 7.16 0.51 12.46
C LEU A 151 7.62 -0.54 13.47
N ARG A 152 7.62 -1.82 13.07
CA ARG A 152 8.09 -2.90 13.94
C ARG A 152 9.58 -2.77 14.29
N GLN A 153 10.43 -2.40 13.33
CA GLN A 153 11.86 -2.22 13.61
C GLN A 153 12.11 -1.12 14.65
N VAL A 154 11.34 -0.04 14.57
CA VAL A 154 11.45 1.12 15.46
C VAL A 154 10.88 0.80 16.83
N TRP A 155 9.78 0.04 16.87
CA TRP A 155 9.18 -0.44 18.10
C TRP A 155 10.15 -1.30 18.91
N ASP A 156 10.81 -2.25 18.24
CA ASP A 156 11.78 -3.16 18.85
C ASP A 156 13.08 -2.43 19.27
N ASN A 157 13.48 -1.37 18.56
CA ASN A 157 14.64 -0.55 18.91
C ASN A 157 14.39 0.95 18.63
N PRO A 158 14.06 1.78 19.64
CA PRO A 158 13.79 3.21 19.44
C PRO A 158 14.98 4.05 18.96
N LYS A 159 16.22 3.53 19.07
CA LYS A 159 17.40 4.21 18.47
C LYS A 159 17.44 4.05 16.96
N ASN A 160 16.69 3.09 16.42
CA ASN A 160 16.54 2.87 15.00
C ASN A 160 15.77 4.05 14.36
N ARG A 161 16.45 4.81 13.52
CA ARG A 161 15.89 6.00 12.85
C ARG A 161 15.12 5.69 11.56
N TRP A 162 14.98 4.42 11.19
CA TRP A 162 14.25 4.02 9.98
C TRP A 162 12.77 4.42 9.99
N GLY A 163 12.19 4.76 11.14
CA GLY A 163 10.84 5.34 11.23
C GLY A 163 10.69 6.65 10.46
N TRP A 164 11.77 7.40 10.25
CA TRP A 164 11.75 8.62 9.44
C TRP A 164 11.64 8.37 7.92
N VAL A 165 11.64 7.11 7.48
CA VAL A 165 11.26 6.75 6.10
C VAL A 165 9.74 6.81 5.92
N LEU A 166 8.96 6.75 7.00
CA LEU A 166 7.49 6.72 6.93
C LEU A 166 6.89 8.01 6.37
N PRO A 167 7.34 9.24 6.70
CA PRO A 167 6.79 10.44 6.07
C PRO A 167 6.99 10.51 4.55
N PRO A 168 8.20 10.29 3.99
CA PRO A 168 8.36 10.17 2.54
C PRO A 168 7.50 9.06 1.92
N LEU A 169 7.40 7.91 2.59
CA LEU A 169 6.55 6.81 2.14
C LEU A 169 5.07 7.21 2.08
N MET A 170 4.59 7.98 3.06
CA MET A 170 3.21 8.49 3.10
C MET A 170 2.94 9.54 2.01
N SER A 171 3.91 10.40 1.71
CA SER A 171 3.83 11.34 0.58
C SER A 171 3.72 10.62 -0.77
N LEU A 172 4.44 9.51 -0.96
CA LEU A 172 4.26 8.68 -2.15
C LEU A 172 2.87 8.02 -2.14
N TRP A 173 2.49 7.41 -1.02
CA TRP A 173 1.28 6.60 -0.90
C TRP A 173 0.00 7.43 -1.14
N VAL A 174 -0.10 8.63 -0.58
CA VAL A 174 -1.29 9.49 -0.74
C VAL A 174 -1.60 9.82 -2.20
N ASN A 175 -0.59 9.78 -3.07
CA ASN A 175 -0.77 10.03 -4.50
C ASN A 175 -1.14 8.77 -5.28
N LEU A 176 -0.84 7.59 -4.75
CA LEU A 176 -1.07 6.30 -5.43
C LEU A 176 -2.45 5.72 -5.13
N HIS A 177 -2.93 5.82 -3.89
CA HIS A 177 -4.21 5.25 -3.48
C HIS A 177 -4.70 5.82 -2.14
N GLY A 178 -6.02 5.94 -1.96
CA GLY A 178 -6.68 6.47 -0.76
C GLY A 178 -6.48 5.63 0.51
N GLY A 179 -6.00 4.41 0.36
CA GLY A 179 -5.69 3.50 1.47
C GLY A 179 -4.56 3.96 2.40
N PHE A 180 -3.86 5.06 2.10
CA PHE A 180 -2.85 5.66 3.00
C PHE A 180 -3.40 5.95 4.40
N LEU A 181 -4.72 6.18 4.55
CA LEU A 181 -5.36 6.35 5.86
C LEU A 181 -5.11 5.16 6.79
N ALA A 182 -5.03 3.93 6.28
CA ALA A 182 -4.66 2.75 7.07
C ALA A 182 -3.24 2.88 7.67
N GLY A 183 -2.31 3.49 6.92
CA GLY A 183 -0.98 3.84 7.39
C GLY A 183 -1.01 4.81 8.57
N LEU A 184 -1.76 5.92 8.46
CA LEU A 184 -1.93 6.86 9.57
C LEU A 184 -2.60 6.20 10.78
N GLY A 185 -3.63 5.39 10.55
CA GLY A 185 -4.34 4.65 11.59
C GLY A 185 -3.40 3.73 12.39
N VAL A 186 -2.56 2.95 11.71
CA VAL A 186 -1.63 2.07 12.43
C VAL A 186 -0.51 2.83 13.14
N GLN A 187 -0.04 3.96 12.60
CA GLN A 187 0.89 4.83 13.32
C GLN A 187 0.26 5.37 14.60
N ALA A 188 -0.99 5.79 14.56
CA ALA A 188 -1.73 6.24 15.74
C ALA A 188 -1.81 5.14 16.80
N VAL A 189 -2.06 3.88 16.40
CA VAL A 189 -2.05 2.73 17.33
C VAL A 189 -0.68 2.58 18.01
N PHE A 190 0.43 2.68 17.27
CA PHE A 190 1.78 2.60 17.85
C PHE A 190 2.10 3.78 18.78
N LEU A 191 1.63 4.99 18.43
CA LEU A 191 1.78 6.18 19.26
C LEU A 191 1.02 6.02 20.58
N VAL A 192 -0.26 5.63 20.52
CA VAL A 192 -1.11 5.35 21.69
C VAL A 192 -0.48 4.26 22.54
N ALA A 193 -0.08 3.14 21.93
CA ALA A 193 0.57 2.04 22.64
C ALA A 193 1.85 2.49 23.37
N SER A 194 2.63 3.40 22.76
CA SER A 194 3.82 3.98 23.39
C SER A 194 3.47 4.90 24.55
N ALA A 195 2.42 5.71 24.42
CA ALA A 195 1.96 6.64 25.46
C ALA A 195 1.43 5.91 26.69
N PHE A 196 0.75 4.78 26.51
CA PHE A 196 0.26 3.93 27.61
C PHE A 196 1.31 2.95 28.15
N GLY A 197 2.52 2.93 27.59
CA GLY A 197 3.55 1.98 28.00
C GLY A 197 3.14 0.51 27.79
N LEU A 198 2.34 0.23 26.75
CA LEU A 198 1.96 -1.14 26.42
C LEU A 198 3.23 -1.92 26.06
N ARG A 199 3.46 -3.06 26.73
CA ARG A 199 4.63 -3.95 26.63
C ARG A 199 5.91 -3.48 27.34
N GLN A 200 6.16 -2.18 27.48
CA GLN A 200 7.34 -1.65 28.20
C GLN A 200 7.04 -0.29 28.84
N PRO A 201 7.76 0.08 29.93
CA PRO A 201 7.59 1.38 30.58
C PRO A 201 7.66 2.54 29.59
N ILE A 202 6.94 3.61 29.89
CA ILE A 202 6.90 4.81 29.05
C ILE A 202 8.34 5.31 28.85
N GLY A 203 8.81 5.21 27.61
CA GLY A 203 10.09 5.74 27.19
C GLY A 203 9.87 7.03 26.41
N TRP A 204 10.20 8.18 27.00
CA TRP A 204 10.04 9.50 26.37
C TRP A 204 10.66 9.58 24.97
N GLN A 205 11.80 8.94 24.75
CA GLN A 205 12.44 8.87 23.42
C GLN A 205 11.57 8.16 22.38
N ARG A 206 10.92 7.05 22.76
CA ARG A 206 10.03 6.29 21.89
C ARG A 206 8.77 7.11 21.58
N LEU A 207 8.18 7.71 22.61
CA LEU A 207 7.00 8.57 22.47
C LEU A 207 7.28 9.75 21.53
N GLN A 208 8.40 10.46 21.72
CA GLN A 208 8.82 11.56 20.86
C GLN A 208 9.04 11.11 19.42
N LEU A 209 9.64 9.92 19.22
CA LEU A 209 9.87 9.39 17.89
C LEU A 209 8.55 9.08 17.18
N PHE A 210 7.63 8.34 17.81
CA PHE A 210 6.33 8.04 17.19
C PHE A 210 5.47 9.30 17.01
N ALA A 211 5.51 10.24 17.94
CA ALA A 211 4.79 11.51 17.81
C ALA A 211 5.35 12.35 16.64
N GLY A 212 6.68 12.45 16.54
CA GLY A 212 7.34 13.17 15.45
C GLY A 212 7.10 12.53 14.09
N VAL A 213 7.21 11.21 14.00
CA VAL A 213 6.92 10.45 12.78
C VAL A 213 5.45 10.61 12.39
N PHE A 214 4.52 10.46 13.33
CA PHE A 214 3.08 10.61 13.08
C PHE A 214 2.73 12.02 12.57
N LEU A 215 3.27 13.06 13.21
CA LEU A 215 3.06 14.44 12.78
C LEU A 215 3.62 14.67 11.37
N CYS A 216 4.87 14.28 11.12
CA CYS A 216 5.48 14.45 9.81
C CYS A 216 4.77 13.62 8.72
N SER A 217 4.33 12.39 9.03
CA SER A 217 3.55 11.56 8.11
C SER A 217 2.19 12.19 7.81
N SER A 218 1.51 12.76 8.79
CA SER A 218 0.22 13.45 8.59
C SER A 218 0.37 14.72 7.76
N LEU A 219 1.48 15.45 7.91
CA LEU A 219 1.78 16.59 7.06
C LEU A 219 2.18 16.15 5.64
N ALA A 220 2.89 15.03 5.51
CA ALA A 220 3.32 14.49 4.23
C ALA A 220 2.15 14.05 3.34
N THR A 221 1.00 13.67 3.92
CA THR A 221 -0.19 13.33 3.12
C THR A 221 -0.81 14.55 2.43
N LEU A 222 -0.48 15.78 2.85
CA LEU A 222 -0.91 17.00 2.18
C LEU A 222 -0.14 17.25 0.87
N LEU A 223 0.92 16.49 0.60
CA LEU A 223 1.69 16.58 -0.64
C LEU A 223 1.00 15.82 -1.78
N ASN A 224 -0.16 16.33 -2.21
CA ASN A 224 -0.95 15.81 -3.32
C ASN A 224 -1.66 16.98 -4.07
N PRO A 225 -2.19 16.78 -5.29
CA PRO A 225 -2.81 17.85 -6.09
C PRO A 225 -4.04 18.55 -5.49
N TRP A 226 -4.62 17.98 -4.42
CA TRP A 226 -5.78 18.54 -3.70
C TRP A 226 -5.46 18.98 -2.27
N GLY A 227 -4.24 18.72 -1.77
CA GLY A 227 -3.85 19.03 -0.40
C GLY A 227 -4.84 18.44 0.62
N TRP A 228 -5.46 19.32 1.41
CA TRP A 228 -6.48 18.94 2.40
C TRP A 228 -7.79 18.42 1.76
N GLY A 229 -8.13 18.83 0.54
CA GLY A 229 -9.39 18.46 -0.12
C GLY A 229 -9.56 16.94 -0.32
N LEU A 230 -8.45 16.19 -0.39
CA LEU A 230 -8.47 14.73 -0.42
C LEU A 230 -8.93 14.13 0.91
N HIS A 231 -8.51 14.70 2.04
CA HIS A 231 -8.94 14.27 3.36
C HIS A 231 -10.42 14.61 3.60
N GLU A 232 -10.85 15.78 3.14
CA GLU A 232 -12.25 16.23 3.18
C GLU A 232 -13.15 15.28 2.38
N MET A 233 -12.77 14.92 1.15
CA MET A 233 -13.49 13.93 0.34
C MET A 233 -13.62 12.59 1.06
N LEU A 234 -12.53 12.06 1.60
CA LEU A 234 -12.54 10.78 2.33
C LEU A 234 -13.42 10.83 3.58
N TRP A 235 -13.40 11.96 4.30
CA TRP A 235 -14.29 12.18 5.44
C TRP A 235 -15.75 12.16 5.01
N HIS A 236 -16.12 12.91 3.97
CA HIS A 236 -17.50 12.94 3.47
C HIS A 236 -18.01 11.56 3.07
N HIS A 237 -17.17 10.75 2.40
CA HIS A 237 -17.54 9.39 2.01
C HIS A 237 -17.88 8.45 3.18
N LEU A 238 -17.40 8.73 4.40
CA LEU A 238 -17.75 7.94 5.58
C LEU A 238 -19.17 8.24 6.11
N TRP A 239 -19.72 9.40 5.74
CA TRP A 239 -21.00 9.89 6.25
C TRP A 239 -22.10 9.92 5.18
N THR A 240 -21.72 9.88 3.91
CA THR A 240 -22.68 9.73 2.80
C THR A 240 -23.04 8.24 2.67
N PRO A 241 -24.33 7.88 2.87
CA PRO A 241 -24.81 6.49 2.76
C PRO A 241 -24.79 5.97 1.32
#